data_AF-R5E1G5-F1
#
_entry.id   AF-R5E1G5-F1
#
_cell.length_a   1.000
_cell.length_b   1.000
_cell.length_c   1.000
_cell.angle_alpha   90.00
_cell.angle_beta   90.00
_cell.angle_gamma   90.00
#
_symmetry.space_group_name_H-M   'P 1'
#
loop_
_entity.id
_entity.type
_entity.pdbx_description
1 polymer ?
#
loop_
_entity_poly.entity_id
_entity_poly.type
_entity_poly.pdbx_seq_one_letter_code
_entity_poly.pdbx_strand_id
1 'polypeptide(L)'
;MSGLSKNVKIIIAAAVSVLILVAAIATGILISSHRGDKDSYKASEESDSRNEQVISSNGTQKDKEQDKKWTDAAAEFKAVNSWESEGKKFTQYELTVTNHGSSAIDEWKINFPVGSTTQLSQSWNCDISVDNNNGNVRFILVPADYNKKLESGAKTQGIGFIVSMTDDYKLGDYDIETVVTDDTLTASNVSDQVSEQVSGQASDQLSGQYDENADSQDNNSRESNDNEDSSGQLHVSGTDIIDGNGNVVRLKGVSTHGLAWYPQYVNYDAFRTLRDDWGVNVIRLAMYTQEYGGYCNGGDREGLKQLIDNGVSYASQLGMYVIIDWHILSDGNPNQHKDEALEFFDEMSSKYVGYNNVIYEICNEPQNSDWNSQIKPYAQEVTARIRQHTDALILVGTNRWSQDVDEVIGNRLDDDNVMYVVHFYAGTQKEWVRNKMIAALDAGIPVFISECSICDASGNGGIDYGSADAWFSLLNERGISYIAWSLSNKSETSALINSWCDKLSDWSDDDLSDTGRWFKNMMSR
;
A
#
# COMPACT_ATOMS: atom_id res chain seq x y z
N MET A 1 -38.04 7.89 18.61
CA MET A 1 -37.09 7.07 19.40
C MET A 1 -36.16 8.00 20.21
N SER A 2 -36.72 8.73 21.17
CA SER A 2 -35.97 9.64 22.05
C SER A 2 -36.07 9.11 23.48
N GLY A 3 -35.08 8.31 23.89
CA GLY A 3 -35.06 7.76 25.25
C GLY A 3 -34.14 6.57 25.48
N LEU A 4 -32.97 6.49 24.83
CA LEU A 4 -31.97 5.47 25.14
C LEU A 4 -30.60 6.11 25.39
N SER A 5 -29.94 5.68 26.46
CA SER A 5 -28.62 6.17 26.87
C SER A 5 -27.53 5.75 25.89
N LYS A 6 -26.42 6.52 25.86
CA LYS A 6 -25.30 6.37 24.92
C LYS A 6 -24.74 4.94 24.89
N ASN A 7 -24.76 4.23 26.02
CA ASN A 7 -24.25 2.86 26.16
C ASN A 7 -25.18 1.82 25.51
N VAL A 8 -26.50 2.06 25.45
CA VAL A 8 -27.45 1.14 24.80
C VAL A 8 -27.41 1.29 23.27
N LYS A 9 -27.08 2.49 22.75
CA LYS A 9 -26.85 2.71 21.32
C LYS A 9 -25.60 1.99 20.81
N ILE A 10 -24.56 1.87 21.64
CA ILE A 10 -23.32 1.15 21.32
C ILE A 10 -23.56 -0.37 21.27
N ILE A 11 -24.38 -0.91 22.16
CA ILE A 11 -24.70 -2.36 22.16
C ILE A 11 -25.59 -2.74 20.96
N ILE A 12 -26.52 -1.88 20.54
CA ILE A 12 -27.35 -2.11 19.35
C ILE A 12 -26.52 -1.97 18.06
N ALA A 13 -25.56 -1.04 18.00
CA ALA A 13 -24.64 -0.92 16.87
C ALA A 13 -23.71 -2.14 16.76
N ALA A 14 -23.20 -2.67 17.88
CA ALA A 14 -22.38 -3.88 17.90
C ALA A 14 -23.16 -5.16 17.50
N ALA A 15 -24.45 -5.26 17.86
CA ALA A 15 -25.30 -6.40 17.51
C ALA A 15 -25.70 -6.43 16.01
N VAL A 16 -25.74 -5.29 15.33
CA VAL A 16 -26.00 -5.22 13.87
C VAL A 16 -24.75 -5.56 13.06
N SER A 17 -23.55 -5.25 13.57
CA SER A 17 -22.28 -5.60 12.91
C SER A 17 -21.95 -7.10 12.97
N VAL A 18 -22.41 -7.82 14.00
CA VAL A 18 -22.18 -9.28 14.15
C VAL A 18 -23.15 -10.13 13.32
N LEU A 19 -24.28 -9.56 12.85
CA LEU A 19 -25.25 -10.28 12.01
C LEU A 19 -24.96 -10.22 10.50
N ILE A 20 -24.01 -9.40 10.05
CA ILE A 20 -23.58 -9.33 8.65
C ILE A 20 -22.37 -10.26 8.37
N LEU A 21 -21.66 -10.72 9.41
CA LEU A 21 -20.48 -11.58 9.24
C LEU A 21 -20.78 -13.09 9.16
N VAL A 22 -22.03 -13.53 9.35
CA VAL A 22 -22.42 -14.95 9.32
C VAL A 22 -23.20 -15.36 8.05
N ALA A 23 -23.51 -14.41 7.15
CA ALA A 23 -24.27 -14.69 5.93
C ALA A 23 -23.44 -15.00 4.67
N ALA A 24 -22.09 -15.00 4.75
CA ALA A 24 -21.22 -15.19 3.58
C ALA A 24 -20.46 -16.54 3.53
N ILE A 25 -20.73 -17.50 4.43
CA ILE A 25 -20.09 -18.83 4.43
C ILE A 25 -21.09 -19.98 4.17
N ALA A 26 -22.23 -19.70 3.52
CA ALA A 26 -23.19 -20.77 3.21
C ALA A 26 -23.85 -20.61 1.84
N THR A 27 -23.08 -20.62 0.75
CA THR A 27 -23.61 -21.05 -0.56
C THR A 27 -22.50 -21.58 -1.46
N GLY A 28 -22.19 -22.87 -1.31
CA GLY A 28 -21.24 -23.53 -2.20
C GLY A 28 -20.90 -24.92 -1.74
N ILE A 29 -21.88 -25.83 -1.76
CA ILE A 29 -21.76 -27.29 -1.98
C ILE A 29 -23.15 -27.90 -1.73
N LEU A 30 -23.70 -28.52 -2.80
CA LEU A 30 -24.72 -29.60 -2.85
C LEU A 30 -25.88 -29.31 -3.82
N ILE A 31 -25.68 -29.73 -5.07
CA ILE A 31 -26.73 -30.43 -5.82
C ILE A 31 -26.12 -31.72 -6.37
N SER A 32 -26.35 -32.83 -5.66
CA SER A 32 -26.51 -34.15 -6.28
C SER A 32 -27.07 -35.15 -5.25
N SER A 33 -28.19 -35.76 -5.65
CA SER A 33 -28.75 -37.04 -5.19
C SER A 33 -29.23 -37.21 -3.74
N HIS A 34 -30.56 -37.07 -3.59
CA HIS A 34 -31.37 -37.79 -2.60
C HIS A 34 -31.40 -39.30 -2.89
N ARG A 35 -31.24 -40.14 -1.85
CA ARG A 35 -32.09 -41.33 -1.58
C ARG A 35 -31.67 -42.04 -0.28
N GLY A 36 -32.65 -42.34 0.58
CA GLY A 36 -32.67 -43.59 1.34
C GLY A 36 -32.67 -43.53 2.86
N ASP A 37 -33.85 -43.25 3.41
CA ASP A 37 -34.44 -43.72 4.69
C ASP A 37 -33.72 -44.80 5.55
N LYS A 38 -33.76 -44.52 6.87
CA LYS A 38 -34.23 -45.38 7.99
C LYS A 38 -33.28 -46.20 8.88
N ASP A 39 -33.67 -46.14 10.16
CA ASP A 39 -33.44 -47.04 11.32
C ASP A 39 -32.12 -46.90 12.10
N SER A 40 -32.03 -47.03 13.44
CA SER A 40 -32.97 -46.96 14.56
C SER A 40 -32.17 -47.10 15.89
N TYR A 41 -32.68 -46.50 16.96
CA TYR A 41 -32.58 -46.88 18.40
C TYR A 41 -31.25 -47.15 19.15
N LYS A 42 -31.13 -46.34 20.22
CA LYS A 42 -30.93 -46.67 21.66
C LYS A 42 -29.52 -46.70 22.30
N ALA A 43 -29.47 -45.97 23.40
CA ALA A 43 -28.47 -45.91 24.45
C ALA A 43 -28.52 -47.10 25.41
N SER A 44 -27.38 -47.40 26.05
CA SER A 44 -27.31 -47.89 27.43
C SER A 44 -25.90 -47.69 28.01
N GLU A 45 -25.88 -47.21 29.25
CA GLU A 45 -24.73 -47.03 30.13
C GLU A 45 -24.23 -48.33 30.78
N GLU A 46 -23.06 -48.19 31.42
CA GLU A 46 -22.54 -48.85 32.64
C GLU A 46 -21.68 -50.15 32.56
N SER A 47 -20.43 -49.98 33.05
CA SER A 47 -19.58 -50.85 33.91
C SER A 47 -19.39 -52.33 33.52
N ASP A 48 -18.23 -52.97 33.65
CA ASP A 48 -17.31 -53.00 34.78
C ASP A 48 -16.00 -53.73 34.39
N SER A 49 -15.00 -53.50 35.22
CA SER A 49 -13.61 -53.95 35.28
C SER A 49 -13.25 -55.43 35.05
N ARG A 50 -12.05 -55.67 34.50
CA ARG A 50 -10.94 -56.53 35.02
C ARG A 50 -9.79 -56.59 33.98
N ASN A 51 -8.63 -55.97 34.20
CA ASN A 51 -7.47 -56.37 35.01
C ASN A 51 -6.50 -57.32 34.28
N GLU A 52 -5.35 -56.80 33.83
CA GLU A 52 -4.06 -57.53 33.87
C GLU A 52 -2.86 -56.55 33.89
N GLN A 53 -2.24 -56.53 35.07
CA GLN A 53 -0.84 -56.25 35.46
C GLN A 53 0.12 -55.48 34.53
N VAL A 54 0.61 -54.34 35.02
CA VAL A 54 1.96 -53.81 34.73
C VAL A 54 2.80 -53.89 36.01
N ILE A 55 3.93 -54.60 35.92
CA ILE A 55 4.95 -54.74 36.96
C ILE A 55 6.00 -53.63 36.81
N SER A 56 6.54 -53.25 37.97
CA SER A 56 7.41 -52.14 38.34
C SER A 56 8.70 -51.91 37.52
N SER A 57 8.99 -50.61 37.39
CA SER A 57 10.29 -49.91 37.43
C SER A 57 11.56 -50.74 37.68
N ASN A 58 12.53 -50.59 36.77
CA ASN A 58 13.93 -50.31 37.09
C ASN A 58 14.63 -49.75 35.85
N GLY A 59 14.91 -48.44 35.87
CA GLY A 59 15.72 -47.77 34.86
C GLY A 59 16.49 -46.65 35.52
N THR A 60 17.69 -46.94 36.02
CA THR A 60 18.63 -45.91 36.49
C THR A 60 19.82 -45.83 35.52
N GLN A 61 19.88 -44.67 34.86
CA GLN A 61 21.02 -43.93 34.33
C GLN A 61 22.13 -44.66 33.57
N LYS A 62 22.32 -44.22 32.32
CA LYS A 62 23.60 -43.61 31.91
C LYS A 62 23.38 -42.54 30.86
N ASP A 63 23.99 -41.40 31.14
CA ASP A 63 24.09 -40.15 30.41
C ASP A 63 24.27 -40.30 28.90
N LYS A 64 23.47 -39.55 28.15
CA LYS A 64 23.91 -38.73 27.00
C LYS A 64 23.03 -37.49 26.91
N GLU A 65 23.54 -36.38 27.44
CA GLU A 65 23.45 -35.10 26.73
C GLU A 65 23.96 -35.27 25.29
N GLN A 66 23.39 -34.49 24.36
CA GLN A 66 23.56 -34.41 22.89
C GLN A 66 22.34 -34.96 22.12
N ASP A 67 21.61 -34.19 21.31
CA ASP A 67 21.90 -32.90 20.69
C ASP A 67 20.62 -32.07 20.50
N LYS A 68 20.70 -30.78 20.81
CA LYS A 68 19.79 -29.76 20.28
C LYS A 68 19.79 -29.91 18.75
N LYS A 69 18.66 -30.28 18.14
CA LYS A 69 18.41 -29.91 16.74
C LYS A 69 18.00 -28.44 16.77
N TRP A 70 18.99 -27.59 16.59
CA TRP A 70 18.78 -26.18 16.30
C TRP A 70 17.96 -26.13 15.02
N THR A 71 16.84 -25.42 15.02
CA THR A 71 16.26 -25.02 13.75
C THR A 71 17.25 -24.10 13.09
N ASP A 72 17.29 -24.23 11.79
CA ASP A 72 18.02 -23.42 10.88
C ASP A 72 17.36 -22.04 10.68
N ALA A 73 16.58 -21.55 11.65
CA ALA A 73 15.89 -20.26 11.54
C ALA A 73 16.00 -19.46 12.84
N ALA A 74 16.25 -18.16 12.71
CA ALA A 74 16.35 -17.23 13.84
C ALA A 74 15.51 -15.98 13.58
N ALA A 75 14.88 -15.48 14.62
CA ALA A 75 14.16 -14.21 14.63
C ALA A 75 14.91 -13.15 15.44
N GLU A 76 14.89 -11.91 14.96
CA GLU A 76 15.42 -10.74 15.65
C GLU A 76 14.33 -9.65 15.72
N PHE A 77 14.06 -9.19 16.93
CA PHE A 77 13.13 -8.09 17.20
C PHE A 77 13.94 -6.84 17.53
N LYS A 78 13.90 -5.84 16.65
CA LYS A 78 14.59 -4.57 16.84
C LYS A 78 13.57 -3.49 17.16
N ALA A 79 13.65 -2.93 18.36
CA ALA A 79 12.91 -1.70 18.68
C ALA A 79 13.48 -0.55 17.86
N VAL A 80 12.68 -0.02 16.93
CA VAL A 80 13.10 1.07 16.03
C VAL A 80 12.52 2.42 16.42
N ASN A 81 11.42 2.43 17.17
CA ASN A 81 10.81 3.65 17.68
C ASN A 81 10.07 3.39 19.00
N SER A 82 9.93 4.41 19.85
CA SER A 82 9.11 4.34 21.06
C SER A 82 8.57 5.72 21.43
N TRP A 83 7.32 5.78 21.88
CA TRP A 83 6.65 7.01 22.32
C TRP A 83 5.68 6.73 23.48
N GLU A 84 5.23 7.78 24.16
CA GLU A 84 4.21 7.68 25.20
C GLU A 84 2.93 8.37 24.76
N SER A 85 1.79 7.74 25.03
CA SER A 85 0.47 8.33 24.81
C SER A 85 -0.53 7.73 25.79
N GLU A 86 -1.41 8.56 26.34
CA GLU A 86 -2.47 8.14 27.28
C GLU A 86 -1.98 7.29 28.47
N GLY A 87 -0.76 7.55 28.96
CA GLY A 87 -0.15 6.81 30.06
C GLY A 87 0.34 5.40 29.70
N LYS A 88 0.43 5.07 28.41
CA LYS A 88 1.03 3.84 27.88
C LYS A 88 2.27 4.17 27.07
N LYS A 89 3.26 3.28 27.13
CA LYS A 89 4.43 3.32 26.27
C LYS A 89 4.19 2.44 25.05
N PHE A 90 4.33 3.03 23.87
CA PHE A 90 4.28 2.34 22.60
C PHE A 90 5.70 2.06 22.13
N THR A 91 5.92 0.88 21.57
CA THR A 91 7.19 0.51 20.96
C THR A 91 6.93 -0.15 19.62
N GLN A 92 7.62 0.35 18.60
CA GLN A 92 7.62 -0.20 17.26
C GLN A 92 8.77 -1.18 17.12
N TYR A 93 8.46 -2.41 16.74
CA TYR A 93 9.43 -3.46 16.47
C TYR A 93 9.48 -3.76 14.98
N GLU A 94 10.69 -3.82 14.45
CA GLU A 94 11.00 -4.52 13.20
C GLU A 94 11.40 -5.95 13.52
N LEU A 95 10.86 -6.89 12.74
CA LEU A 95 11.16 -8.30 12.82
C LEU A 95 11.95 -8.73 11.59
N THR A 96 13.10 -9.35 11.83
CA THR A 96 13.87 -10.07 10.79
C THR A 96 13.90 -11.55 11.13
N VAL A 97 13.47 -12.40 10.19
CA VAL A 97 13.59 -13.85 10.27
C VAL A 97 14.63 -14.29 9.26
N THR A 98 15.67 -14.98 9.72
CA THR A 98 16.76 -15.49 8.90
C THR A 98 16.69 -17.00 8.81
N ASN A 99 16.78 -17.56 7.61
CA ASN A 99 17.01 -18.98 7.37
C ASN A 99 18.53 -19.26 7.28
N HIS A 100 19.11 -19.81 8.34
CA HIS A 100 20.47 -20.32 8.43
C HIS A 100 20.68 -21.72 7.85
N GLY A 101 19.63 -22.39 7.40
CA GLY A 101 19.68 -23.79 6.96
C GLY A 101 20.02 -23.99 5.53
N SER A 102 20.23 -25.26 5.19
CA SER A 102 20.53 -25.70 3.82
C SER A 102 19.30 -25.92 2.95
N SER A 103 18.09 -25.86 3.51
CA SER A 103 16.83 -26.10 2.81
C SER A 103 15.90 -24.89 2.91
N ALA A 104 15.00 -24.74 1.94
CA ALA A 104 13.97 -23.71 1.99
C ALA A 104 12.98 -24.00 3.12
N ILE A 105 12.58 -22.95 3.83
CA ILE A 105 11.46 -22.95 4.77
C ILE A 105 10.22 -22.56 3.97
N ASP A 106 9.19 -23.40 3.96
CA ASP A 106 7.95 -23.16 3.23
C ASP A 106 6.95 -22.31 4.04
N GLU A 107 7.01 -22.44 5.37
CA GLU A 107 6.20 -21.68 6.31
C GLU A 107 6.94 -21.53 7.64
N TRP A 108 6.72 -20.43 8.35
CA TRP A 108 7.27 -20.23 9.69
C TRP A 108 6.25 -19.54 10.58
N LYS A 109 6.39 -19.67 11.90
CA LYS A 109 5.53 -19.06 12.91
C LYS A 109 6.37 -18.73 14.13
N ILE A 110 6.18 -17.57 14.74
CA ILE A 110 6.90 -17.20 15.96
C ILE A 110 5.90 -17.02 17.09
N ASN A 111 6.11 -17.74 18.17
CA ASN A 111 5.42 -17.53 19.44
C ASN A 111 6.36 -16.77 20.36
N PHE A 112 5.91 -15.69 20.99
CA PHE A 112 6.73 -15.00 21.99
C PHE A 112 5.87 -14.57 23.18
N PRO A 113 6.34 -14.82 24.42
CA PRO A 113 5.66 -14.29 25.60
C PRO A 113 5.67 -12.77 25.57
N VAL A 114 4.62 -12.18 26.14
CA VAL A 114 4.53 -10.74 26.37
C VAL A 114 4.05 -10.47 27.79
N GLY A 115 4.44 -9.32 28.34
CA GLY A 115 3.91 -8.88 29.64
C GLY A 115 2.38 -8.79 29.60
N SER A 116 1.71 -9.09 30.71
CA SER A 116 0.23 -9.16 30.78
C SER A 116 -0.50 -7.86 30.45
N THR A 117 0.23 -6.74 30.46
CA THR A 117 -0.26 -5.40 30.10
C THR A 117 0.04 -5.01 28.65
N THR A 118 0.71 -5.88 27.89
CA THR A 118 1.06 -5.66 26.49
C THR A 118 -0.16 -5.86 25.61
N GLN A 119 -0.44 -4.88 24.75
CA GLN A 119 -1.52 -4.93 23.77
C GLN A 119 -0.97 -4.65 22.38
N LEU A 120 -1.36 -5.49 21.41
CA LEU A 120 -1.07 -5.24 20.00
C LEU A 120 -1.86 -4.01 19.54
N SER A 121 -1.16 -3.04 18.98
CA SER A 121 -1.78 -1.85 18.39
C SER A 121 -1.95 -2.02 16.88
N GLN A 122 -0.89 -2.45 16.20
CA GLN A 122 -0.83 -2.61 14.75
C GLN A 122 0.21 -3.68 14.40
N SER A 123 0.04 -4.34 13.25
CA SER A 123 1.05 -5.19 12.62
C SER A 123 1.01 -4.97 11.10
N TRP A 124 2.12 -5.21 10.42
CA TRP A 124 2.19 -5.20 8.97
C TRP A 124 3.15 -6.28 8.49
N ASN A 125 2.85 -6.81 7.30
CA ASN A 125 3.57 -7.91 6.67
C ASN A 125 3.61 -9.19 7.55
N CYS A 126 2.72 -9.26 8.55
CA CYS A 126 2.42 -10.41 9.39
C CYS A 126 1.06 -10.23 10.07
N ASP A 127 0.46 -11.34 10.49
CA ASP A 127 -0.69 -11.35 11.40
C ASP A 127 -0.24 -11.79 12.79
N ILE A 128 -0.76 -11.13 13.83
CA ILE A 128 -0.47 -11.46 15.21
C ILE A 128 -1.77 -11.77 15.95
N SER A 129 -1.87 -12.99 16.48
CA SER A 129 -2.96 -13.39 17.37
C SER A 129 -2.48 -13.45 18.82
N VAL A 130 -3.41 -13.25 19.76
CA VAL A 130 -3.11 -13.19 21.19
C VAL A 130 -3.70 -14.41 21.89
N ASP A 131 -2.85 -15.20 22.53
CA ASP A 131 -3.25 -16.27 23.44
C ASP A 131 -3.07 -15.80 24.88
N ASN A 132 -4.13 -15.90 25.69
CA ASN A 132 -4.11 -15.50 27.10
C ASN A 132 -4.62 -16.65 27.96
N ASN A 133 -3.66 -17.36 28.57
CA ASN A 133 -3.95 -18.46 29.46
C ASN A 133 -3.60 -18.07 30.89
N ASN A 134 -4.62 -17.70 31.67
CA ASN A 134 -4.50 -17.34 33.10
C ASN A 134 -3.45 -16.25 33.39
N GLY A 135 -3.35 -15.23 32.53
CA GLY A 135 -2.43 -14.11 32.71
C GLY A 135 -1.03 -14.33 32.12
N ASN A 136 -0.76 -15.51 31.56
CA ASN A 136 0.37 -15.73 30.67
C ASN A 136 -0.06 -15.39 29.24
N VAL A 137 0.34 -14.20 28.77
CA VAL A 137 -0.01 -13.69 27.46
C VAL A 137 1.10 -14.03 26.47
N ARG A 138 0.75 -14.63 25.35
CA ARG A 138 1.67 -14.89 24.24
C ARG A 138 1.11 -14.30 22.96
N PHE A 139 2.00 -13.76 22.15
CA PHE A 139 1.68 -13.40 20.78
C PHE A 139 2.14 -14.52 19.86
N ILE A 140 1.27 -14.88 18.93
CA ILE A 140 1.52 -15.86 17.87
C ILE A 140 1.53 -15.08 16.57
N LEU A 141 2.72 -14.88 16.02
CA LEU A 141 2.97 -14.17 14.78
C LEU A 141 3.09 -15.18 13.64
N VAL A 142 2.28 -14.97 12.60
CA VAL A 142 2.35 -15.70 11.33
C VAL A 142 2.74 -14.75 10.19
N PRO A 143 3.60 -15.17 9.26
CA PRO A 143 3.96 -14.41 8.08
C PRO A 143 2.74 -14.14 7.18
N ALA A 144 2.84 -13.09 6.38
CA ALA A 144 1.97 -12.93 5.22
C ALA A 144 2.32 -13.98 4.15
N ASP A 145 1.35 -14.30 3.29
CA ASP A 145 1.51 -15.36 2.27
C ASP A 145 2.74 -15.19 1.37
N TYR A 146 3.17 -13.96 1.12
CA TYR A 146 4.30 -13.67 0.25
C TYR A 146 5.67 -13.69 0.95
N ASN A 147 5.73 -13.72 2.29
CA ASN A 147 6.99 -13.75 3.04
C ASN A 147 7.13 -14.99 3.95
N LYS A 148 6.19 -15.93 3.87
CA LYS A 148 6.24 -17.21 4.59
C LYS A 148 7.29 -18.19 4.06
N LYS A 149 7.64 -18.09 2.76
CA LYS A 149 8.70 -18.90 2.17
C LYS A 149 10.05 -18.20 2.28
N LEU A 150 11.05 -18.89 2.82
CA LEU A 150 12.41 -18.40 2.97
C LEU A 150 13.42 -19.42 2.42
N GLU A 151 14.07 -19.07 1.32
CA GLU A 151 15.17 -19.87 0.77
C GLU A 151 16.36 -19.94 1.75
N SER A 152 17.22 -20.95 1.57
CA SER A 152 18.45 -21.10 2.35
C SER A 152 19.29 -19.82 2.35
N GLY A 153 19.67 -19.32 3.53
CA GLY A 153 20.44 -18.09 3.70
C GLY A 153 19.62 -16.79 3.63
N ALA A 154 18.33 -16.85 3.28
CA ALA A 154 17.49 -15.67 3.11
C ALA A 154 17.08 -15.03 4.44
N LYS A 155 16.74 -13.74 4.38
CA LYS A 155 16.25 -12.95 5.51
C LYS A 155 14.99 -12.20 5.11
N THR A 156 13.98 -12.16 5.98
CA THR A 156 12.83 -11.27 5.78
C THR A 156 13.23 -9.82 5.97
N GLN A 157 12.46 -8.91 5.36
CA GLN A 157 12.58 -7.47 5.58
C GLN A 157 11.19 -6.86 5.68
N GLY A 158 11.10 -5.73 6.37
CA GLY A 158 9.86 -4.94 6.45
C GLY A 158 8.73 -5.57 7.25
N ILE A 159 8.97 -6.63 8.01
CA ILE A 159 7.96 -7.16 8.94
C ILE A 159 8.02 -6.33 10.22
N GLY A 160 6.87 -5.93 10.76
CA GLY A 160 6.88 -5.16 11.99
C GLY A 160 5.52 -5.04 12.64
N PHE A 161 5.56 -4.57 13.88
CA PHE A 161 4.38 -4.40 14.71
C PHE A 161 4.61 -3.37 15.81
N ILE A 162 3.52 -2.78 16.28
CA ILE A 162 3.50 -1.84 17.38
C ILE A 162 2.74 -2.47 18.54
N VAL A 163 3.37 -2.42 19.71
CA VAL A 163 2.75 -2.81 20.97
C VAL A 163 2.67 -1.63 21.91
N SER A 164 1.62 -1.60 22.73
CA SER A 164 1.52 -0.71 23.89
C SER A 164 1.68 -1.51 25.16
N MET A 165 2.39 -0.95 26.15
CA MET A 165 2.68 -1.57 27.44
C MET A 165 2.48 -0.54 28.55
N THR A 166 2.01 -0.96 29.72
CA THR A 166 2.08 -0.12 30.93
C THR A 166 3.29 -0.44 31.79
N ASP A 167 3.91 -1.60 31.58
CA ASP A 167 5.10 -2.04 32.30
C ASP A 167 6.32 -2.02 31.37
N ASP A 168 7.53 -1.85 31.92
CA ASP A 168 8.79 -1.93 31.16
C ASP A 168 9.12 -3.41 30.84
N TYR A 169 8.41 -3.98 29.86
CA TYR A 169 8.69 -5.30 29.30
C TYR A 169 9.57 -5.18 28.06
N LYS A 170 10.60 -6.02 27.94
CA LYS A 170 11.44 -6.12 26.74
C LYS A 170 11.13 -7.42 26.01
N LEU A 171 10.76 -7.30 24.73
CA LEU A 171 10.62 -8.43 23.83
C LEU A 171 11.99 -9.01 23.49
N GLY A 172 12.15 -10.32 23.60
CA GLY A 172 13.44 -10.98 23.35
C GLY A 172 13.40 -12.51 23.39
N ASP A 173 12.62 -13.11 24.29
CA ASP A 173 12.40 -14.55 24.29
C ASP A 173 11.35 -14.92 23.23
N TYR A 174 11.59 -15.99 22.47
CA TYR A 174 10.65 -16.48 21.46
C TYR A 174 10.87 -17.97 21.12
N ASP A 175 9.83 -18.60 20.60
CA ASP A 175 9.84 -19.90 19.96
C ASP A 175 9.54 -19.72 18.47
N ILE A 176 10.37 -20.25 17.58
CA ILE A 176 10.11 -20.27 16.13
C ILE A 176 9.84 -21.69 15.66
N GLU A 177 8.70 -21.86 14.99
CA GLU A 177 8.30 -23.08 14.30
C GLU A 177 8.50 -22.87 12.79
N THR A 178 9.06 -23.86 12.09
CA THR A 178 9.31 -23.82 10.65
C THR A 178 8.86 -25.12 9.99
N VAL A 179 8.27 -25.02 8.80
CA VAL A 179 7.93 -26.15 7.94
C VAL A 179 8.92 -26.21 6.78
N VAL A 180 9.53 -27.37 6.57
CA VAL A 180 10.50 -27.63 5.48
C VAL A 180 10.09 -28.93 4.81
N THR A 181 9.52 -28.88 3.60
CA THR A 181 9.11 -30.05 2.77
C THR A 181 8.67 -31.28 3.57
N ASP A 182 7.38 -31.32 3.91
CA ASP A 182 6.64 -32.40 4.61
C ASP A 182 6.97 -32.68 6.09
N ASP A 183 7.91 -31.96 6.73
CA ASP A 183 8.20 -32.04 8.17
C ASP A 183 8.01 -30.68 8.89
N THR A 184 7.42 -30.70 10.10
CA THR A 184 7.30 -29.54 11.00
C THR A 184 8.40 -29.60 12.09
N LEU A 185 9.20 -28.54 12.23
CA LEU A 185 10.29 -28.42 13.22
C LEU A 185 10.07 -27.20 14.13
N THR A 186 10.41 -27.30 15.42
CA THR A 186 10.21 -26.24 16.43
C THR A 186 11.50 -25.95 17.21
N ALA A 187 11.83 -24.68 17.45
CA ALA A 187 12.93 -24.26 18.34
C ALA A 187 12.54 -23.10 19.27
N SER A 188 13.30 -22.95 20.36
CA SER A 188 13.07 -22.00 21.44
C SER A 188 14.35 -21.24 21.79
N ASN A 189 14.25 -19.93 22.04
CA ASN A 189 15.26 -19.12 22.71
C ASN A 189 14.66 -18.59 24.02
N VAL A 190 14.76 -19.40 25.08
CA VAL A 190 14.31 -19.02 26.43
C VAL A 190 15.53 -18.73 27.27
N SER A 191 15.66 -17.49 27.75
CA SER A 191 16.56 -17.17 28.85
C SER A 191 15.85 -17.36 30.19
N ASP A 192 16.30 -18.36 30.98
CA ASP A 192 15.82 -18.53 32.36
C ASP A 192 16.25 -17.32 33.20
N GLN A 193 15.31 -16.46 33.58
CA GLN A 193 15.55 -15.46 34.61
C GLN A 193 15.57 -16.11 36.00
N VAL A 194 16.78 -16.32 36.53
CA VAL A 194 17.00 -16.46 37.97
C VAL A 194 17.80 -15.26 38.44
N SER A 195 17.18 -14.52 39.37
CA SER A 195 17.76 -13.43 40.14
C SER A 195 18.98 -13.87 40.95
N GLU A 196 20.08 -13.10 40.91
CA GLU A 196 20.93 -12.90 42.09
C GLU A 196 21.79 -11.63 41.97
N GLN A 197 21.76 -10.83 43.04
CA GLN A 197 22.73 -9.78 43.31
C GLN A 197 24.10 -10.41 43.67
N VAL A 198 25.20 -9.71 43.35
CA VAL A 198 26.23 -9.22 44.30
C VAL A 198 27.55 -8.87 43.57
N SER A 199 27.98 -7.62 43.81
CA SER A 199 29.30 -6.95 43.80
C SER A 199 30.56 -7.56 43.13
N GLY A 200 31.35 -6.67 42.52
CA GLY A 200 32.82 -6.80 42.45
C GLY A 200 33.51 -5.74 41.57
N GLN A 201 34.41 -4.94 42.13
CA GLN A 201 35.14 -3.84 41.48
C GLN A 201 36.36 -4.28 40.63
N ALA A 202 36.73 -3.39 39.70
CA ALA A 202 38.08 -2.84 39.42
C ALA A 202 38.88 -3.28 38.16
N SER A 203 39.26 -2.23 37.39
CA SER A 203 40.52 -1.98 36.61
C SER A 203 40.89 -2.98 35.49
N ASP A 204 41.49 -2.62 34.36
CA ASP A 204 42.33 -1.48 33.97
C ASP A 204 42.47 -1.39 32.42
N GLN A 205 43.07 -0.29 31.98
CA GLN A 205 43.48 0.22 30.65
C GLN A 205 43.85 -0.72 29.48
N LEU A 206 43.65 -0.21 28.24
CA LEU A 206 44.63 0.01 27.14
C LEU A 206 43.85 0.23 25.80
N SER A 207 43.73 1.43 25.23
CA SER A 207 44.67 2.24 24.42
C SER A 207 44.62 1.98 22.89
N GLY A 208 44.41 3.06 22.13
CA GLY A 208 44.75 3.22 20.71
C GLY A 208 43.70 2.68 19.71
N GLN A 209 43.42 3.31 18.57
CA GLN A 209 44.00 4.47 17.92
C GLN A 209 43.05 4.89 16.77
N TYR A 210 43.07 6.19 16.48
CA TYR A 210 42.39 6.93 15.43
C TYR A 210 42.45 6.33 14.02
N ASP A 211 41.41 6.60 13.21
CA ASP A 211 41.60 7.26 11.92
C ASP A 211 40.35 8.07 11.54
N GLU A 212 40.56 9.38 11.42
CA GLU A 212 39.70 10.37 10.77
C GLU A 212 39.93 10.33 9.26
N ASN A 213 38.87 10.59 8.47
CA ASN A 213 38.86 11.40 7.24
C ASN A 213 37.39 11.60 6.86
N ALA A 214 36.73 12.69 7.27
CA ALA A 214 36.80 14.04 6.69
C ALA A 214 36.09 14.14 5.32
N ASP A 215 34.81 14.50 5.40
CA ASP A 215 34.24 15.76 4.91
C ASP A 215 34.75 16.30 3.56
N SER A 216 33.84 16.41 2.59
CA SER A 216 33.86 17.49 1.61
C SER A 216 32.44 17.79 1.13
N GLN A 217 31.83 18.82 1.72
CA GLN A 217 30.93 19.70 1.00
C GLN A 217 31.69 20.40 -0.13
N ASP A 218 31.10 20.54 -1.32
CA ASP A 218 31.08 21.85 -1.95
C ASP A 218 29.94 22.04 -2.96
N ASN A 219 29.49 23.29 -3.00
CA ASN A 219 28.34 23.86 -3.68
C ASN A 219 28.65 24.31 -5.13
N ASN A 220 27.55 24.68 -5.82
CA ASN A 220 27.40 25.45 -7.06
C ASN A 220 27.31 24.60 -8.33
N SER A 221 26.38 24.82 -9.25
CA SER A 221 25.70 26.07 -9.63
C SER A 221 24.36 25.79 -10.31
N ARG A 222 23.39 26.69 -10.07
CA ARG A 222 22.18 26.86 -10.90
C ARG A 222 22.61 27.16 -12.33
N GLU A 223 22.51 26.18 -13.21
CA GLU A 223 22.43 26.43 -14.65
C GLU A 223 20.95 26.55 -15.02
N SER A 224 20.61 27.71 -15.58
CA SER A 224 19.35 27.95 -16.27
C SER A 224 19.28 26.98 -17.47
N ASN A 225 18.42 25.97 -17.37
CA ASN A 225 18.08 25.15 -18.52
C ASN A 225 17.19 25.98 -19.46
N ASP A 226 17.82 26.63 -20.44
CA ASP A 226 17.18 27.19 -21.64
C ASP A 226 16.75 26.07 -22.60
N ASN A 227 16.08 25.03 -22.08
CA ASN A 227 15.20 24.20 -22.90
C ASN A 227 13.84 24.89 -22.85
N GLU A 228 13.63 25.87 -23.74
CA GLU A 228 12.29 26.37 -24.03
C GLU A 228 11.42 25.16 -24.38
N ASP A 229 10.55 24.79 -23.44
CA ASP A 229 9.48 23.83 -23.64
C ASP A 229 8.61 24.32 -24.79
N SER A 230 8.92 23.83 -25.99
CA SER A 230 8.26 24.23 -27.23
C SER A 230 6.75 23.89 -27.25
N SER A 231 6.25 23.15 -26.26
CA SER A 231 4.84 22.82 -26.12
C SER A 231 4.03 23.89 -25.38
N GLY A 232 4.64 24.71 -24.50
CA GLY A 232 3.91 25.74 -23.76
C GLY A 232 2.85 25.18 -22.78
N GLN A 233 2.23 26.08 -22.00
CA GLN A 233 1.29 25.69 -20.94
C GLN A 233 0.01 25.06 -21.53
N LEU A 234 -0.45 23.96 -20.94
CA LEU A 234 -1.66 23.27 -21.39
C LEU A 234 -2.92 24.06 -21.04
N HIS A 235 -3.87 24.07 -21.98
CA HIS A 235 -5.18 24.68 -21.82
C HIS A 235 -6.30 23.75 -22.28
N VAL A 236 -7.46 23.83 -21.63
CA VAL A 236 -8.69 23.16 -22.11
C VAL A 236 -9.32 23.99 -23.23
N SER A 237 -9.71 23.31 -24.32
CA SER A 237 -10.48 23.89 -25.42
C SER A 237 -11.64 22.96 -25.79
N GLY A 238 -12.86 23.34 -25.40
CA GLY A 238 -14.01 22.44 -25.50
C GLY A 238 -13.82 21.22 -24.61
N THR A 239 -13.71 20.03 -25.20
CA THR A 239 -13.39 18.78 -24.49
C THR A 239 -11.93 18.35 -24.65
N ASP A 240 -11.15 19.05 -25.48
CA ASP A 240 -9.78 18.72 -25.80
C ASP A 240 -8.79 19.48 -24.90
N ILE A 241 -7.55 18.98 -24.84
CA ILE A 241 -6.39 19.70 -24.31
C ILE A 241 -5.63 20.28 -25.50
N ILE A 242 -5.20 21.53 -25.40
CA ILE A 242 -4.29 22.16 -26.35
C ILE A 242 -2.99 22.62 -25.70
N ASP A 243 -1.92 22.65 -26.49
CA ASP A 243 -0.62 23.20 -26.12
C ASP A 243 -0.61 24.75 -26.27
N GLY A 244 0.46 25.41 -25.86
CA GLY A 244 0.63 26.87 -25.99
C GLY A 244 0.68 27.38 -27.43
N ASN A 245 0.82 26.48 -28.42
CA ASN A 245 0.74 26.80 -29.85
C ASN A 245 -0.67 26.56 -30.44
N GLY A 246 -1.61 26.05 -29.62
CA GLY A 246 -2.98 25.73 -30.03
C GLY A 246 -3.14 24.36 -30.70
N ASN A 247 -2.15 23.48 -30.63
CA ASN A 247 -2.26 22.11 -31.14
C ASN A 247 -2.99 21.23 -30.11
N VAL A 248 -3.87 20.34 -30.58
CA VAL A 248 -4.49 19.33 -29.71
C VAL A 248 -3.44 18.36 -29.19
N VAL A 249 -3.38 18.20 -27.87
CA VAL A 249 -2.49 17.30 -27.15
C VAL A 249 -3.27 16.12 -26.60
N ARG A 250 -2.70 14.92 -26.73
CA ARG A 250 -3.18 13.71 -26.06
C ARG A 250 -2.09 13.21 -25.14
N LEU A 251 -2.38 13.15 -23.85
CA LEU A 251 -1.45 12.66 -22.85
C LEU A 251 -1.63 11.15 -22.67
N LYS A 252 -0.55 10.40 -22.86
CA LYS A 252 -0.50 8.95 -22.63
C LYS A 252 0.63 8.72 -21.65
N GLY A 253 0.31 8.19 -20.48
CA GLY A 253 1.31 8.10 -19.44
C GLY A 253 1.16 7.01 -18.42
N VAL A 254 2.03 7.10 -17.42
CA VAL A 254 2.19 6.10 -16.38
C VAL A 254 2.16 6.81 -15.03
N SER A 255 1.42 6.24 -14.09
CA SER A 255 1.42 6.66 -12.69
C SER A 255 2.49 5.87 -11.95
N THR A 256 3.23 6.54 -11.06
CA THR A 256 3.89 5.83 -9.97
C THR A 256 2.83 5.08 -9.16
N HIS A 257 3.23 4.01 -8.46
CA HIS A 257 2.48 3.62 -7.27
C HIS A 257 2.70 4.70 -6.19
N GLY A 258 2.11 4.55 -5.01
CA GLY A 258 2.32 5.49 -3.90
C GLY A 258 3.80 5.75 -3.59
N LEU A 259 4.16 7.05 -3.61
CA LEU A 259 5.54 7.53 -3.49
C LEU A 259 6.25 7.02 -2.22
N ALA A 260 5.51 6.84 -1.13
CA ALA A 260 6.06 6.36 0.14
C ALA A 260 6.55 4.90 0.07
N TRP A 261 5.97 4.07 -0.82
CA TRP A 261 6.23 2.62 -0.86
C TRP A 261 7.08 2.18 -2.05
N TYR A 262 7.01 2.91 -3.17
CA TYR A 262 7.79 2.62 -4.38
C TYR A 262 8.62 3.83 -4.86
N PRO A 263 9.36 4.52 -3.97
CA PRO A 263 10.10 5.74 -4.31
C PRO A 263 11.20 5.52 -5.35
N GLN A 264 11.75 4.30 -5.44
CA GLN A 264 12.87 3.96 -6.33
C GLN A 264 12.55 4.13 -7.82
N TYR A 265 11.27 4.12 -8.20
CA TYR A 265 10.84 4.34 -9.58
C TYR A 265 10.71 5.82 -9.95
N VAL A 266 10.83 6.74 -8.98
CA VAL A 266 11.01 8.18 -9.25
C VAL A 266 12.50 8.43 -9.51
N ASN A 267 12.94 8.07 -10.71
CA ASN A 267 14.31 8.30 -11.17
C ASN A 267 14.34 8.69 -12.65
N TYR A 268 15.41 9.37 -13.06
CA TYR A 268 15.54 9.90 -14.42
C TYR A 268 15.51 8.82 -15.50
N ASP A 269 16.22 7.71 -15.29
CA ASP A 269 16.34 6.65 -16.29
C ASP A 269 15.04 5.86 -16.48
N ALA A 270 14.24 5.67 -15.43
CA ALA A 270 12.89 5.15 -15.53
C ALA A 270 12.03 6.00 -16.46
N PHE A 271 12.00 7.32 -16.23
CA PHE A 271 11.17 8.24 -17.00
C PHE A 271 11.65 8.34 -18.44
N ARG A 272 12.97 8.35 -18.65
CA ARG A 272 13.59 8.27 -19.97
C ARG A 272 13.17 7.00 -20.72
N THR A 273 13.23 5.83 -20.05
CA THR A 273 12.80 4.55 -20.63
C THR A 273 11.34 4.60 -21.05
N LEU A 274 10.45 5.13 -20.20
CA LEU A 274 9.04 5.27 -20.53
C LEU A 274 8.82 6.22 -21.72
N ARG A 275 9.54 7.34 -21.78
CA ARG A 275 9.46 8.27 -22.91
C ARG A 275 9.94 7.63 -24.21
N ASP A 276 11.15 7.08 -24.20
CA ASP A 276 11.86 6.66 -25.40
C ASP A 276 11.32 5.33 -25.95
N ASP A 277 11.00 4.38 -25.07
CA ASP A 277 10.64 3.01 -25.47
C ASP A 277 9.13 2.77 -25.51
N TRP A 278 8.33 3.53 -24.75
CA TRP A 278 6.87 3.35 -24.66
C TRP A 278 6.11 4.49 -25.34
N GLY A 279 6.76 5.63 -25.61
CA GLY A 279 6.11 6.83 -26.13
C GLY A 279 5.32 7.61 -25.08
N VAL A 280 5.64 7.43 -23.79
CA VAL A 280 4.99 8.16 -22.69
C VAL A 280 5.37 9.64 -22.75
N ASN A 281 4.39 10.53 -22.62
CA ASN A 281 4.61 11.98 -22.61
C ASN A 281 4.16 12.66 -21.30
N VAL A 282 3.65 11.90 -20.33
CA VAL A 282 3.29 12.38 -19.00
C VAL A 282 3.59 11.35 -17.91
N ILE A 283 4.07 11.79 -16.75
CA ILE A 283 4.18 10.95 -15.55
C ILE A 283 3.26 11.50 -14.45
N ARG A 284 2.55 10.61 -13.76
CA ARG A 284 1.75 10.97 -12.58
C ARG A 284 2.46 10.53 -11.29
N LEU A 285 2.56 11.44 -10.33
CA LEU A 285 3.22 11.24 -9.04
C LEU A 285 2.16 11.09 -7.94
N ALA A 286 1.82 9.85 -7.61
CA ALA A 286 0.73 9.51 -6.68
C ALA A 286 1.15 9.70 -5.21
N MET A 287 0.86 10.87 -4.64
CA MET A 287 1.17 11.19 -3.25
C MET A 287 -0.03 10.89 -2.34
N TYR A 288 -0.07 9.67 -1.80
CA TYR A 288 -1.11 9.23 -0.86
C TYR A 288 -1.20 10.14 0.36
N THR A 289 -2.43 10.35 0.84
CA THR A 289 -2.72 11.27 1.94
C THR A 289 -2.86 10.51 3.27
N GLN A 290 -3.80 9.57 3.36
CA GLN A 290 -4.31 9.03 4.63
C GLN A 290 -3.76 7.64 4.98
N GLU A 291 -3.23 6.91 4.01
CA GLU A 291 -2.60 5.61 4.20
C GLU A 291 -1.33 5.76 5.03
N TYR A 292 -0.90 4.70 5.74
CA TYR A 292 0.32 4.79 6.54
C TYR A 292 1.55 5.00 5.65
N GLY A 293 2.29 6.09 5.92
CA GLY A 293 3.36 6.58 5.06
C GLY A 293 2.91 7.70 4.12
N GLY A 294 1.60 7.96 4.04
CA GLY A 294 1.01 9.08 3.29
C GLY A 294 1.27 10.43 3.97
N TYR A 295 1.09 11.49 3.19
CA TYR A 295 1.42 12.87 3.56
C TYR A 295 0.72 13.35 4.84
N CYS A 296 -0.49 12.87 5.11
CA CYS A 296 -1.29 13.21 6.30
C CYS A 296 -1.28 12.14 7.39
N ASN A 297 -0.60 11.00 7.18
CA ASN A 297 -0.60 9.91 8.15
C ASN A 297 0.72 9.12 8.18
N GLY A 298 1.62 9.48 9.10
CA GLY A 298 2.84 8.71 9.38
C GLY A 298 3.93 8.80 8.30
N GLY A 299 3.71 9.52 7.20
CA GLY A 299 4.69 9.74 6.15
C GLY A 299 5.72 10.83 6.45
N ASP A 300 6.90 10.69 5.84
CA ASP A 300 7.90 11.75 5.76
C ASP A 300 7.48 12.79 4.73
N ARG A 301 6.80 13.86 5.19
CA ARG A 301 6.31 14.94 4.33
C ARG A 301 7.40 15.58 3.49
N GLU A 302 8.59 15.81 4.06
CA GLU A 302 9.69 16.44 3.33
C GLU A 302 10.29 15.48 2.29
N GLY A 303 10.45 14.20 2.65
CA GLY A 303 10.85 13.15 1.71
C GLY A 303 9.87 12.99 0.53
N LEU A 304 8.56 13.03 0.79
CA LEU A 304 7.52 12.98 -0.24
C LEU A 304 7.58 14.20 -1.17
N LYS A 305 7.74 15.40 -0.62
CA LYS A 305 7.95 16.62 -1.42
C LYS A 305 9.23 16.56 -2.23
N GLN A 306 10.31 16.00 -1.69
CA GLN A 306 11.56 15.81 -2.43
C GLN A 306 11.40 14.81 -3.60
N LEU A 307 10.59 13.76 -3.43
CA LEU A 307 10.25 12.85 -4.54
C LEU A 307 9.45 13.58 -5.62
N ILE A 308 8.51 14.45 -5.24
CA ILE A 308 7.79 15.31 -6.20
C ILE A 308 8.77 16.23 -6.93
N ASP A 309 9.67 16.91 -6.22
CA ASP A 309 10.70 17.76 -6.80
C ASP A 309 11.56 17.03 -7.83
N ASN A 310 12.00 15.82 -7.49
CA ASN A 310 12.78 14.98 -8.39
C ASN A 310 11.96 14.60 -9.62
N GLY A 311 10.72 14.15 -9.44
CA GLY A 311 9.83 13.77 -10.53
C GLY A 311 9.53 14.92 -11.49
N VAL A 312 9.22 16.12 -10.97
CA VAL A 312 9.00 17.33 -11.77
C VAL A 312 10.27 17.72 -12.53
N SER A 313 11.43 17.69 -11.87
CA SER A 313 12.72 18.00 -12.50
C SER A 313 13.05 17.02 -13.63
N TYR A 314 12.89 15.72 -13.41
CA TYR A 314 13.17 14.70 -14.44
C TYR A 314 12.23 14.81 -15.63
N ALA A 315 10.92 14.94 -15.38
CA ALA A 315 9.94 15.14 -16.44
C ALA A 315 10.26 16.38 -17.29
N SER A 316 10.60 17.50 -16.64
CA SER A 316 10.97 18.74 -17.33
C SER A 316 12.22 18.60 -18.19
N GLN A 317 13.28 17.96 -17.66
CA GLN A 317 14.50 17.69 -18.42
C GLN A 317 14.26 16.77 -19.63
N LEU A 318 13.26 15.89 -19.54
CA LEU A 318 12.89 14.94 -20.59
C LEU A 318 11.86 15.51 -21.58
N GLY A 319 11.34 16.72 -21.36
CA GLY A 319 10.29 17.33 -22.18
C GLY A 319 8.94 16.64 -22.02
N MET A 320 8.65 16.11 -20.82
CA MET A 320 7.42 15.42 -20.47
C MET A 320 6.56 16.29 -19.55
N TYR A 321 5.25 16.09 -19.60
CA TYR A 321 4.33 16.60 -18.59
C TYR A 321 4.43 15.82 -17.28
N VAL A 322 4.00 16.44 -16.19
CA VAL A 322 3.96 15.80 -14.87
C VAL A 322 2.69 16.17 -14.13
N ILE A 323 2.00 15.16 -13.58
CA ILE A 323 0.82 15.34 -12.72
C ILE A 323 1.28 15.20 -11.27
N ILE A 324 1.07 16.24 -10.48
CA ILE A 324 1.19 16.18 -9.01
C ILE A 324 -0.18 15.83 -8.46
N ASP A 325 -0.30 14.63 -7.90
CA ASP A 325 -1.56 14.06 -7.48
C ASP A 325 -1.68 14.01 -5.96
N TRP A 326 -2.69 14.73 -5.44
CA TRP A 326 -3.15 14.63 -4.06
C TRP A 326 -4.05 13.40 -3.92
N HIS A 327 -3.40 12.29 -3.62
CA HIS A 327 -3.95 10.95 -3.82
C HIS A 327 -4.83 10.52 -2.65
N ILE A 328 -6.01 11.15 -2.53
CA ILE A 328 -7.05 10.72 -1.60
C ILE A 328 -7.57 9.33 -1.99
N LEU A 329 -7.79 8.48 -1.00
CA LEU A 329 -8.34 7.14 -1.16
C LEU A 329 -9.06 6.72 0.12
N SER A 330 -8.36 6.27 1.17
CA SER A 330 -9.01 5.79 2.40
C SER A 330 -9.62 6.89 3.28
N ASP A 331 -9.20 8.15 3.11
CA ASP A 331 -9.89 9.32 3.65
C ASP A 331 -11.26 9.54 3.00
N GLY A 332 -11.43 9.16 1.73
CA GLY A 332 -12.70 9.08 1.01
C GLY A 332 -13.34 10.44 0.71
N ASN A 333 -13.36 11.39 1.65
CA ASN A 333 -13.86 12.73 1.44
C ASN A 333 -12.69 13.72 1.30
N PRO A 334 -12.59 14.47 0.19
CA PRO A 334 -11.50 15.44 0.01
C PRO A 334 -11.46 16.52 1.11
N ASN A 335 -12.56 16.73 1.83
CA ASN A 335 -12.61 17.69 2.95
C ASN A 335 -11.94 17.19 4.23
N GLN A 336 -11.55 15.92 4.33
CA GLN A 336 -10.93 15.37 5.55
C GLN A 336 -9.59 16.04 5.88
N HIS A 337 -8.77 16.31 4.85
CA HIS A 337 -7.46 16.96 4.95
C HIS A 337 -7.41 18.23 4.11
N LYS A 338 -8.50 19.02 4.11
CA LYS A 338 -8.61 20.21 3.24
C LYS A 338 -7.56 21.26 3.56
N ASP A 339 -7.28 21.49 4.83
CA ASP A 339 -6.32 22.52 5.25
C ASP A 339 -4.90 22.15 4.79
N GLU A 340 -4.51 20.87 4.94
CA GLU A 340 -3.25 20.34 4.43
C GLU A 340 -3.17 20.41 2.90
N ALA A 341 -4.26 20.10 2.19
CA ALA A 341 -4.31 20.22 0.74
C ALA A 341 -4.13 21.68 0.29
N LEU A 342 -4.78 22.64 0.96
CA LEU A 342 -4.65 24.07 0.66
C LEU A 342 -3.22 24.58 0.88
N GLU A 343 -2.57 24.17 1.97
CA GLU A 343 -1.16 24.50 2.23
C GLU A 343 -0.24 23.87 1.19
N PHE A 344 -0.42 22.58 0.91
CA PHE A 344 0.38 21.84 -0.07
C PHE A 344 0.27 22.45 -1.47
N PHE A 345 -0.95 22.70 -1.95
CA PHE A 345 -1.14 23.26 -3.29
C PHE A 345 -0.69 24.72 -3.39
N ASP A 346 -0.75 25.51 -2.31
CA ASP A 346 -0.12 26.83 -2.27
C ASP A 346 1.42 26.73 -2.46
N GLU A 347 2.06 25.83 -1.71
CA GLU A 347 3.51 25.59 -1.81
C GLU A 347 3.90 25.11 -3.22
N MET A 348 3.23 24.06 -3.74
CA MET A 348 3.57 23.47 -5.03
C MET A 348 3.29 24.42 -6.19
N SER A 349 2.17 25.15 -6.20
CA SER A 349 1.85 26.08 -7.29
C SER A 349 2.73 27.32 -7.30
N SER A 350 3.12 27.83 -6.13
CA SER A 350 4.11 28.90 -6.00
C SER A 350 5.49 28.45 -6.49
N LYS A 351 5.94 27.26 -6.08
CA LYS A 351 7.24 26.71 -6.43
C LYS A 351 7.40 26.44 -7.92
N TYR A 352 6.34 25.97 -8.57
CA TYR A 352 6.36 25.53 -9.98
C TYR A 352 5.73 26.52 -10.96
N VAL A 353 5.49 27.78 -10.57
CA VAL A 353 4.89 28.81 -11.45
C VAL A 353 5.60 28.98 -12.81
N GLY A 354 6.91 28.75 -12.87
CA GLY A 354 7.70 28.83 -14.12
C GLY A 354 7.71 27.56 -14.97
N TYR A 355 7.02 26.50 -14.54
CA TYR A 355 7.00 25.20 -15.22
C TYR A 355 5.68 25.03 -15.98
N ASN A 356 5.75 25.05 -17.31
CA ASN A 356 4.58 24.93 -18.19
C ASN A 356 4.07 23.48 -18.32
N ASN A 357 4.85 22.51 -17.84
CA ASN A 357 4.59 21.09 -17.96
C ASN A 357 3.95 20.45 -16.71
N VAL A 358 3.64 21.24 -15.67
CA VAL A 358 3.02 20.76 -14.42
C VAL A 358 1.50 20.83 -14.50
N ILE A 359 0.85 19.74 -14.07
CA ILE A 359 -0.60 19.56 -13.96
C ILE A 359 -0.90 19.20 -12.49
N TYR A 360 -2.00 19.72 -11.94
CA TYR A 360 -2.40 19.42 -10.56
C TYR A 360 -3.65 18.56 -10.53
N GLU A 361 -3.59 17.37 -9.93
CA GLU A 361 -4.76 16.55 -9.61
C GLU A 361 -5.09 16.72 -8.13
N ILE A 362 -6.19 17.42 -7.86
CA ILE A 362 -6.46 17.95 -6.51
C ILE A 362 -7.16 16.93 -5.59
N CYS A 363 -7.75 15.89 -6.16
CA CYS A 363 -8.32 14.79 -5.40
C CYS A 363 -8.49 13.56 -6.29
N ASN A 364 -7.68 12.52 -6.07
CA ASN A 364 -7.71 11.26 -6.81
C ASN A 364 -9.09 10.57 -6.85
N GLU A 365 -9.56 10.04 -5.71
CA GLU A 365 -10.75 9.18 -5.67
C GLU A 365 -11.72 9.53 -4.53
N PRO A 366 -12.50 10.62 -4.66
CA PRO A 366 -13.61 10.88 -3.75
C PRO A 366 -14.60 9.70 -3.68
N GLN A 367 -15.02 9.35 -2.47
CA GLN A 367 -15.94 8.27 -2.13
C GLN A 367 -17.02 8.77 -1.18
N ASN A 368 -18.26 8.32 -1.42
CA ASN A 368 -19.42 8.73 -0.63
C ASN A 368 -19.50 10.26 -0.44
N SER A 369 -19.05 11.00 -1.46
CA SER A 369 -18.84 12.44 -1.40
C SER A 369 -19.66 13.10 -2.49
N ASP A 370 -20.75 13.76 -2.11
CA ASP A 370 -21.65 14.38 -3.07
C ASP A 370 -20.96 15.53 -3.83
N TRP A 371 -21.15 15.58 -5.15
CA TRP A 371 -20.51 16.59 -6.00
C TRP A 371 -20.84 18.03 -5.54
N ASN A 372 -22.10 18.32 -5.26
CA ASN A 372 -22.57 19.69 -4.97
C ASN A 372 -22.13 20.20 -3.61
N SER A 373 -22.19 19.35 -2.59
CA SER A 373 -22.04 19.74 -1.20
C SER A 373 -20.65 19.49 -0.64
N GLN A 374 -19.83 18.67 -1.32
CA GLN A 374 -18.53 18.24 -0.79
C GLN A 374 -17.40 18.41 -1.80
N ILE A 375 -17.49 17.81 -3.00
CA ILE A 375 -16.37 17.82 -3.96
C ILE A 375 -16.21 19.19 -4.62
N LYS A 376 -17.28 19.76 -5.20
CA LYS A 376 -17.21 21.04 -5.90
C LYS A 376 -16.78 22.20 -4.98
N PRO A 377 -17.30 22.36 -3.75
CA PRO A 377 -16.82 23.40 -2.83
C PRO A 377 -15.34 23.24 -2.48
N TYR A 378 -14.88 22.01 -2.20
CA TYR A 378 -13.45 21.72 -2.00
C TYR A 378 -12.63 22.13 -3.22
N ALA A 379 -13.05 21.69 -4.41
CA ALA A 379 -12.34 21.94 -5.65
C ALA A 379 -12.26 23.43 -5.97
N GLN A 380 -13.31 24.20 -5.68
CA GLN A 380 -13.31 25.66 -5.83
C GLN A 380 -12.28 26.34 -4.93
N GLU A 381 -12.16 25.92 -3.66
CA GLU A 381 -11.18 26.49 -2.72
C GLU A 381 -9.74 26.17 -3.12
N VAL A 382 -9.45 24.91 -3.49
CA VAL A 382 -8.10 24.49 -3.91
C VAL A 382 -7.73 25.09 -5.27
N THR A 383 -8.66 25.12 -6.22
CA THR A 383 -8.44 25.78 -7.53
C THR A 383 -8.13 27.25 -7.35
N ALA A 384 -8.92 27.97 -6.54
CA ALA A 384 -8.67 29.38 -6.24
C ALA A 384 -7.31 29.61 -5.56
N ARG A 385 -6.80 28.62 -4.81
CA ARG A 385 -5.46 28.68 -4.23
C ARG A 385 -4.38 28.55 -5.29
N ILE A 386 -4.46 27.53 -6.16
CA ILE A 386 -3.50 27.30 -7.26
C ILE A 386 -3.45 28.51 -8.20
N ARG A 387 -4.62 29.08 -8.53
CA ARG A 387 -4.76 30.26 -9.41
C ARG A 387 -4.16 31.55 -8.85
N GLN A 388 -3.73 31.60 -7.59
CA GLN A 388 -2.94 32.73 -7.08
C GLN A 388 -1.55 32.78 -7.70
N HIS A 389 -1.07 31.64 -8.21
CA HIS A 389 0.30 31.48 -8.70
C HIS A 389 0.33 31.13 -10.18
N THR A 390 -0.56 30.26 -10.68
CA THR A 390 -0.47 29.74 -12.06
C THR A 390 -1.81 29.36 -12.70
N ASP A 391 -1.86 29.45 -14.03
CA ASP A 391 -2.98 29.02 -14.88
C ASP A 391 -2.87 27.54 -15.33
N ALA A 392 -2.04 26.73 -14.65
CA ALA A 392 -1.83 25.31 -14.98
C ALA A 392 -3.12 24.49 -15.08
N LEU A 393 -3.11 23.44 -15.89
CA LEU A 393 -4.23 22.49 -16.00
C LEU A 393 -4.51 21.83 -14.63
N ILE A 394 -5.78 21.80 -14.22
CA ILE A 394 -6.22 21.16 -12.98
C ILE A 394 -7.16 20.00 -13.29
N LEU A 395 -6.92 18.86 -12.65
CA LEU A 395 -7.76 17.66 -12.71
C LEU A 395 -8.53 17.52 -11.39
N VAL A 396 -9.85 17.29 -11.48
CA VAL A 396 -10.73 17.16 -10.32
C VAL A 396 -11.40 15.79 -10.31
N GLY A 397 -11.13 15.01 -9.26
CA GLY A 397 -11.81 13.75 -8.97
C GLY A 397 -13.32 13.89 -8.87
N THR A 398 -14.02 12.82 -9.23
CA THR A 398 -15.49 12.75 -9.10
C THR A 398 -15.88 11.70 -8.07
N ASN A 399 -17.16 11.64 -7.70
CA ASN A 399 -17.59 10.69 -6.67
C ASN A 399 -17.41 9.24 -7.14
N ARG A 400 -17.49 8.32 -6.16
CA ARG A 400 -17.43 6.87 -6.35
C ARG A 400 -16.14 6.43 -7.04
N TRP A 401 -15.01 6.78 -6.44
CA TRP A 401 -13.67 6.49 -6.99
C TRP A 401 -13.53 7.07 -8.40
N SER A 402 -13.93 8.34 -8.56
CA SER A 402 -13.91 9.03 -9.84
C SER A 402 -14.64 8.29 -10.96
N GLN A 403 -15.90 7.90 -10.75
CA GLN A 403 -16.72 7.21 -11.77
C GLN A 403 -17.95 8.02 -12.19
N ASP A 404 -18.39 8.96 -11.35
CA ASP A 404 -19.65 9.68 -11.50
C ASP A 404 -19.47 11.06 -12.18
N VAL A 405 -18.72 11.10 -13.29
CA VAL A 405 -18.47 12.34 -14.06
C VAL A 405 -19.72 12.97 -14.67
N ASP A 406 -20.77 12.17 -14.84
CA ASP A 406 -22.08 12.64 -15.30
C ASP A 406 -22.75 13.62 -14.31
N GLU A 407 -22.36 13.62 -13.03
CA GLU A 407 -22.84 14.58 -12.03
C GLU A 407 -22.38 16.02 -12.28
N VAL A 408 -21.34 16.20 -13.11
CA VAL A 408 -20.77 17.52 -13.44
C VAL A 408 -21.59 18.23 -14.53
N ILE A 409 -22.44 17.52 -15.28
CA ILE A 409 -23.21 18.06 -16.41
C ILE A 409 -24.07 19.24 -15.95
N GLY A 410 -23.84 20.42 -16.57
CA GLY A 410 -24.53 21.67 -16.22
C GLY A 410 -24.10 22.29 -14.89
N ASN A 411 -23.08 21.74 -14.23
CA ASN A 411 -22.65 22.14 -12.89
C ASN A 411 -21.12 22.09 -12.70
N ARG A 412 -20.38 22.42 -13.76
CA ARG A 412 -18.91 22.57 -13.73
C ARG A 412 -18.43 23.65 -12.75
N LEU A 413 -17.13 23.63 -12.46
CA LEU A 413 -16.42 24.72 -11.79
C LEU A 413 -16.44 25.96 -12.71
N ASP A 414 -16.35 27.14 -12.11
CA ASP A 414 -16.20 28.41 -12.84
C ASP A 414 -14.70 28.68 -13.08
N ASP A 415 -14.06 27.77 -13.82
CA ASP A 415 -12.67 27.83 -14.25
C ASP A 415 -12.58 27.18 -15.63
N ASP A 416 -11.96 27.86 -16.59
CA ASP A 416 -11.91 27.40 -17.97
C ASP A 416 -10.77 26.39 -18.23
N ASN A 417 -9.85 26.16 -17.28
CA ASN A 417 -8.71 25.25 -17.43
C ASN A 417 -8.75 24.09 -16.41
N VAL A 418 -9.93 23.49 -16.27
CA VAL A 418 -10.21 22.32 -15.42
C VAL A 418 -10.75 21.17 -16.25
N MET A 419 -10.28 19.96 -15.98
CA MET A 419 -10.89 18.70 -16.46
C MET A 419 -11.38 17.84 -15.31
N TYR A 420 -12.33 16.95 -15.62
CA TYR A 420 -12.95 16.06 -14.65
C TYR A 420 -12.48 14.63 -14.85
N VAL A 421 -12.17 13.97 -13.74
CA VAL A 421 -11.50 12.68 -13.76
C VAL A 421 -12.51 11.53 -13.85
N VAL A 422 -12.19 10.55 -14.69
CA VAL A 422 -12.79 9.22 -14.66
C VAL A 422 -11.70 8.17 -14.46
N HIS A 423 -11.85 7.28 -13.49
CA HIS A 423 -11.01 6.10 -13.31
C HIS A 423 -11.74 4.82 -13.72
N PHE A 424 -10.99 3.87 -14.24
CA PHE A 424 -11.52 2.54 -14.52
C PHE A 424 -10.48 1.44 -14.35
N TYR A 425 -10.95 0.31 -13.83
CA TYR A 425 -10.27 -0.96 -13.90
C TYR A 425 -11.13 -1.88 -14.77
N ALA A 426 -10.60 -2.31 -15.92
CA ALA A 426 -11.39 -2.89 -16.99
C ALA A 426 -12.18 -4.14 -16.58
N GLY A 427 -11.71 -4.89 -15.58
CA GLY A 427 -12.40 -6.03 -15.00
C GLY A 427 -13.68 -5.68 -14.23
N THR A 428 -13.85 -4.42 -13.79
CA THR A 428 -14.96 -3.97 -12.95
C THR A 428 -15.79 -2.87 -13.59
N GLN A 429 -15.16 -1.75 -13.96
CA GLN A 429 -15.83 -0.60 -14.58
C GLN A 429 -15.98 -0.89 -16.07
N LYS A 430 -17.18 -1.30 -16.49
CA LYS A 430 -17.47 -1.73 -17.87
C LYS A 430 -18.32 -0.66 -18.58
N GLU A 431 -19.30 -1.10 -19.36
CA GLU A 431 -20.15 -0.25 -20.20
C GLU A 431 -20.84 0.86 -19.41
N TRP A 432 -21.23 0.60 -18.16
CA TRP A 432 -21.96 1.56 -17.35
C TRP A 432 -21.14 2.82 -16.99
N VAL A 433 -19.82 2.70 -16.76
CA VAL A 433 -18.95 3.89 -16.56
C VAL A 433 -18.61 4.52 -17.91
N ARG A 434 -18.38 3.72 -18.96
CA ARG A 434 -18.19 4.26 -20.33
C ARG A 434 -19.36 5.15 -20.74
N ASN A 435 -20.59 4.73 -20.46
CA ASN A 435 -21.80 5.50 -20.79
C ASN A 435 -21.89 6.82 -20.03
N LYS A 436 -21.44 6.86 -18.77
CA LYS A 436 -21.33 8.12 -17.98
C LYS A 436 -20.32 9.07 -18.59
N MET A 437 -19.14 8.57 -18.96
CA MET A 437 -18.12 9.35 -19.65
C MET A 437 -18.61 9.87 -21.01
N ILE A 438 -19.27 9.02 -21.81
CA ILE A 438 -19.86 9.41 -23.09
C ILE A 438 -20.88 10.53 -22.88
N ALA A 439 -21.79 10.40 -21.92
CA ALA A 439 -22.79 11.43 -21.63
C ALA A 439 -22.16 12.75 -21.20
N ALA A 440 -21.10 12.73 -20.38
CA ALA A 440 -20.37 13.93 -19.98
C ALA A 440 -19.67 14.59 -21.18
N LEU A 441 -18.96 13.82 -22.00
CA LEU A 441 -18.31 14.32 -23.22
C LEU A 441 -19.32 14.90 -24.23
N ASP A 442 -20.45 14.23 -24.46
CA ASP A 442 -21.53 14.71 -25.35
C ASP A 442 -22.16 16.01 -24.82
N ALA A 443 -22.12 16.24 -23.51
CA ALA A 443 -22.54 17.48 -22.87
C ALA A 443 -21.45 18.58 -22.83
N GLY A 444 -20.28 18.33 -23.43
CA GLY A 444 -19.17 19.29 -23.50
C GLY A 444 -18.33 19.37 -22.22
N ILE A 445 -18.37 18.34 -21.36
CA ILE A 445 -17.52 18.25 -20.16
C ILE A 445 -16.14 17.69 -20.57
N PRO A 446 -15.03 18.40 -20.30
CA PRO A 446 -13.70 17.90 -20.57
C PRO A 446 -13.34 16.80 -19.56
N VAL A 447 -13.03 15.60 -20.06
CA VAL A 447 -12.75 14.41 -19.25
C VAL A 447 -11.30 13.95 -19.41
N PHE A 448 -10.68 13.52 -18.31
CA PHE A 448 -9.34 12.95 -18.27
C PHE A 448 -9.34 11.61 -17.53
N ILE A 449 -8.59 10.61 -18.01
CA ILE A 449 -8.40 9.34 -17.28
C ILE A 449 -7.06 9.39 -16.53
N SER A 450 -7.02 9.95 -15.31
CA SER A 450 -5.75 10.08 -14.55
C SER A 450 -5.32 8.77 -13.88
N GLU A 451 -6.16 7.74 -13.92
CA GLU A 451 -5.80 6.40 -13.50
C GLU A 451 -6.64 5.33 -14.21
N CYS A 452 -5.99 4.31 -14.75
CA CYS A 452 -6.66 3.11 -15.23
C CYS A 452 -5.78 1.87 -15.23
N SER A 453 -6.41 0.70 -15.18
CA SER A 453 -5.75 -0.59 -15.40
C SER A 453 -6.66 -1.58 -16.13
N ILE A 454 -6.09 -2.71 -16.55
CA ILE A 454 -6.81 -3.74 -17.32
C ILE A 454 -7.32 -4.92 -16.47
N CYS A 455 -6.95 -4.95 -15.19
CA CYS A 455 -7.47 -5.90 -14.20
C CYS A 455 -8.75 -5.38 -13.54
N ASP A 456 -9.23 -6.06 -12.48
CA ASP A 456 -10.33 -5.57 -11.66
C ASP A 456 -9.89 -4.49 -10.65
N ALA A 457 -10.87 -3.81 -10.03
CA ALA A 457 -10.67 -2.66 -9.17
C ALA A 457 -9.91 -2.92 -7.86
N SER A 458 -9.58 -4.18 -7.54
CA SER A 458 -8.65 -4.47 -6.43
C SER A 458 -7.19 -4.19 -6.79
N GLY A 459 -6.87 -4.03 -8.07
CA GLY A 459 -5.51 -3.98 -8.59
C GLY A 459 -4.84 -5.36 -8.73
N ASN A 460 -5.46 -6.44 -8.22
CA ASN A 460 -4.84 -7.77 -8.17
C ASN A 460 -5.71 -8.92 -8.72
N GLY A 461 -6.92 -8.64 -9.18
CA GLY A 461 -7.74 -9.67 -9.80
C GLY A 461 -7.41 -9.91 -11.28
N GLY A 462 -8.33 -10.58 -11.97
CA GLY A 462 -8.12 -11.02 -13.35
C GLY A 462 -8.11 -9.88 -14.37
N ILE A 463 -7.28 -10.02 -15.42
CA ILE A 463 -7.28 -9.12 -16.58
C ILE A 463 -8.52 -9.38 -17.45
N ASP A 464 -9.20 -8.30 -17.86
CA ASP A 464 -10.30 -8.34 -18.82
C ASP A 464 -9.92 -7.62 -20.11
N TYR A 465 -9.22 -8.34 -21.00
CA TYR A 465 -8.76 -7.80 -22.29
C TYR A 465 -9.90 -7.29 -23.17
N GLY A 466 -11.06 -7.95 -23.15
CA GLY A 466 -12.20 -7.53 -23.98
C GLY A 466 -12.79 -6.20 -23.51
N SER A 467 -12.90 -6.00 -22.19
CA SER A 467 -13.31 -4.71 -21.63
C SER A 467 -12.24 -3.64 -21.83
N ALA A 468 -10.96 -3.99 -21.70
CA ALA A 468 -9.84 -3.07 -21.96
C ALA A 468 -9.86 -2.58 -23.41
N ASP A 469 -10.00 -3.47 -24.40
CA ASP A 469 -10.10 -3.10 -25.81
C ASP A 469 -11.29 -2.17 -26.07
N ALA A 470 -12.44 -2.41 -25.42
CA ALA A 470 -13.60 -1.54 -25.52
C ALA A 470 -13.37 -0.14 -24.93
N TRP A 471 -12.67 -0.05 -23.78
CA TRP A 471 -12.27 1.23 -23.20
C TRP A 471 -11.33 1.99 -24.13
N PHE A 472 -10.25 1.37 -24.56
CA PHE A 472 -9.22 2.08 -25.33
C PHE A 472 -9.67 2.39 -26.77
N SER A 473 -10.60 1.61 -27.33
CA SER A 473 -11.29 2.01 -28.57
C SER A 473 -12.05 3.33 -28.38
N LEU A 474 -12.79 3.46 -27.27
CA LEU A 474 -13.51 4.68 -26.94
C LEU A 474 -12.56 5.85 -26.64
N LEU A 475 -11.50 5.64 -25.88
CA LEU A 475 -10.51 6.69 -25.60
C LEU A 475 -9.85 7.19 -26.89
N ASN A 476 -9.50 6.28 -27.82
CA ASN A 476 -8.92 6.65 -29.11
C ASN A 476 -9.91 7.39 -30.01
N GLU A 477 -11.17 6.93 -30.07
CA GLU A 477 -12.25 7.58 -30.83
C GLU A 477 -12.50 9.00 -30.34
N ARG A 478 -12.53 9.19 -29.01
CA ARG A 478 -12.89 10.45 -28.36
C ARG A 478 -11.68 11.34 -28.03
N GLY A 479 -10.47 10.87 -28.32
CA GLY A 479 -9.23 11.62 -28.11
C GLY A 479 -8.86 11.84 -26.64
N ILE A 480 -9.20 10.91 -25.77
CA ILE A 480 -9.07 11.07 -24.31
C ILE A 480 -7.68 10.64 -23.83
N SER A 481 -7.06 11.52 -23.05
CA SER A 481 -5.80 11.25 -22.35
C SER A 481 -5.97 10.20 -21.26
N TYR A 482 -4.94 9.37 -21.04
CA TYR A 482 -4.97 8.32 -20.01
C TYR A 482 -3.63 8.05 -19.34
N ILE A 483 -3.70 7.56 -18.10
CA ILE A 483 -2.54 7.18 -17.28
C ILE A 483 -2.70 5.74 -16.80
N ALA A 484 -1.68 4.92 -17.02
CA ALA A 484 -1.64 3.53 -16.60
C ALA A 484 -1.18 3.38 -15.13
N TRP A 485 -1.95 2.62 -14.34
CA TRP A 485 -1.60 2.19 -12.99
C TRP A 485 -1.04 0.76 -12.99
N SER A 486 0.16 0.49 -12.45
CA SER A 486 1.17 1.45 -11.93
C SER A 486 2.63 1.01 -12.10
N LEU A 487 3.54 1.98 -12.15
CA LEU A 487 4.99 1.78 -12.15
C LEU A 487 5.45 1.30 -10.78
N SER A 488 5.44 -0.01 -10.60
CA SER A 488 6.00 -0.73 -9.47
C SER A 488 6.26 -2.18 -9.88
N ASN A 489 7.02 -2.90 -9.05
CA ASN A 489 7.12 -4.37 -9.09
C ASN A 489 6.34 -5.00 -7.91
N LYS A 490 5.25 -4.35 -7.47
CA LYS A 490 4.36 -4.97 -6.48
C LYS A 490 3.86 -6.30 -7.05
N SER A 491 3.73 -7.31 -6.19
CA SER A 491 3.19 -8.61 -6.61
C SER A 491 1.67 -8.54 -6.77
N GLU A 492 1.22 -7.74 -7.74
CA GLU A 492 -0.18 -7.57 -8.11
C GLU A 492 -0.36 -7.41 -9.61
N THR A 493 -1.55 -7.76 -10.12
CA THR A 493 -1.84 -7.75 -11.56
C THR A 493 -1.67 -6.39 -12.23
N SER A 494 -1.97 -5.28 -11.54
CA SER A 494 -1.87 -3.93 -12.10
C SER A 494 -0.44 -3.39 -12.19
N ALA A 495 0.51 -3.96 -11.45
CA ALA A 495 1.91 -3.53 -11.49
C ALA A 495 2.48 -3.69 -12.91
N LEU A 496 3.16 -2.67 -13.43
CA LEU A 496 3.70 -2.68 -14.81
C LEU A 496 4.98 -3.52 -14.92
N ILE A 497 5.72 -3.67 -13.82
CA ILE A 497 6.97 -4.42 -13.76
C ILE A 497 6.71 -5.75 -13.05
N ASN A 498 7.32 -6.84 -13.52
CA ASN A 498 7.22 -8.13 -12.85
C ASN A 498 7.78 -8.05 -11.43
N SER A 499 7.15 -8.77 -10.49
CA SER A 499 7.52 -8.72 -9.07
C SER A 499 8.92 -9.23 -8.75
N TRP A 500 9.50 -10.06 -9.62
CA TRP A 500 10.88 -10.54 -9.49
C TRP A 500 11.91 -9.59 -10.10
N CYS A 501 11.50 -8.61 -10.90
CA CYS A 501 12.41 -7.69 -11.57
C CYS A 501 12.86 -6.60 -10.59
N ASP A 502 14.18 -6.46 -10.45
CA ASP A 502 14.86 -5.48 -9.60
C ASP A 502 15.36 -4.25 -10.39
N LYS A 503 15.27 -4.28 -11.72
CA LYS A 503 15.61 -3.14 -12.58
C LYS A 503 14.69 -1.96 -12.33
N LEU A 504 15.28 -0.77 -12.33
CA LEU A 504 14.58 0.50 -12.15
C LEU A 504 14.42 1.29 -13.45
N SER A 505 14.92 0.77 -14.57
CA SER A 505 14.86 1.36 -15.91
C SER A 505 15.20 0.30 -16.97
N ASP A 506 15.16 0.71 -18.25
CA ASP A 506 15.63 -0.07 -19.40
C ASP A 506 15.06 -1.51 -19.44
N TRP A 507 13.76 -1.62 -19.15
CA TRP A 507 13.05 -2.89 -19.06
C TRP A 507 12.86 -3.52 -20.44
N SER A 508 13.27 -4.78 -20.56
CA SER A 508 12.88 -5.67 -21.65
C SER A 508 11.44 -6.15 -21.49
N ASP A 509 10.83 -6.71 -22.54
CA ASP A 509 9.45 -7.20 -22.47
C ASP A 509 9.26 -8.34 -21.45
N ASP A 510 10.34 -9.08 -21.13
CA ASP A 510 10.35 -10.14 -20.10
C ASP A 510 10.36 -9.56 -18.68
N ASP A 511 10.89 -8.35 -18.49
CA ASP A 511 10.89 -7.67 -17.18
C ASP A 511 9.50 -7.12 -16.83
N LEU A 512 8.62 -6.96 -17.83
CA LEU A 512 7.28 -6.38 -17.66
C LEU A 512 6.24 -7.43 -17.27
N SER A 513 5.21 -7.02 -16.54
CA SER A 513 4.03 -7.85 -16.32
C SER A 513 3.17 -7.95 -17.59
N ASP A 514 2.11 -8.77 -17.56
CA ASP A 514 1.11 -8.79 -18.64
C ASP A 514 0.46 -7.42 -18.83
N THR A 515 0.14 -6.72 -17.73
CA THR A 515 -0.40 -5.35 -17.75
C THR A 515 0.61 -4.36 -18.33
N GLY A 516 1.88 -4.45 -17.91
CA GLY A 516 2.97 -3.62 -18.44
C GLY A 516 3.17 -3.78 -19.94
N ARG A 517 3.28 -5.03 -20.43
CA ARG A 517 3.37 -5.33 -21.86
C ARG A 517 2.17 -4.80 -22.64
N TRP A 518 0.96 -4.93 -22.09
CA TRP A 518 -0.25 -4.46 -22.75
C TRP A 518 -0.25 -2.93 -22.92
N PHE A 519 0.09 -2.18 -21.86
CA PHE A 519 0.17 -0.72 -21.92
C PHE A 519 1.29 -0.21 -22.82
N LYS A 520 2.48 -0.83 -22.77
CA LYS A 520 3.59 -0.50 -23.69
C LYS A 520 3.16 -0.62 -25.16
N ASN A 521 2.45 -1.70 -25.49
CA ASN A 521 1.92 -1.92 -26.84
C ASN A 521 0.80 -0.95 -27.22
N MET A 522 0.04 -0.45 -26.26
CA MET A 522 -1.03 0.51 -26.49
C MET A 522 -0.49 1.94 -26.70
N MET A 523 0.50 2.35 -25.91
CA MET A 523 1.06 3.71 -25.95
C MET A 523 1.92 3.96 -27.19
N SER A 524 2.59 2.92 -27.69
CA SER A 524 3.43 2.97 -28.90
C SER A 524 2.64 3.01 -30.22
N ARG A 525 1.31 2.89 -30.17
CA ARG A 525 0.40 3.08 -31.32
C ARG A 525 -0.13 4.51 -31.35
#